data_AF-A0A382YVN5-F1
#
_entry.id   AF-A0A382YVN5-F1
#
_cell.length_a   1.000
_cell.length_b   1.000
_cell.length_c   1.000
_cell.angle_alpha   90.00
_cell.angle_beta   90.00
_cell.angle_gamma   90.00
#
_symmetry.space_group_name_H-M   'P 1'
#
loop_
_entity.id
_entity.type
_entity.pdbx_description
1 polymer ?
#
loop_
_entity_poly.entity_id
_entity_poly.type
_entity_poly.pdbx_seq_one_letter_code
_entity_poly.pdbx_strand_id
1 'polypeptide(L)'
;MKVQERFLKQFNSAIQLHYSGRTHGRILRMLKDGYGTDAVSARTLSNWIAHFNSMGKEAISREVPFELHLMEEYGLPLEASEYISEMLFRLSTTPSMPLFPSIWGYESGDEWNPTVREIEWWWRVHNMADDFTYRDVYLLASHYAMRELLEKIGGIPVDYSDLNAFMTYKPWRSMDRTEHYRNAIKLEKFKEITSEDHSTRGIKDAEGNLTVGNHFGLIY
;
A
#
# COMPACT_ATOMS: atom_id res chain seq x y z
N MET A 1 18.42 1.64 -10.49
CA MET A 1 18.90 2.96 -10.03
C MET A 1 18.99 2.93 -8.51
N LYS A 2 20.00 3.54 -7.86
CA LYS A 2 20.07 3.55 -6.38
C LYS A 2 19.27 4.72 -5.82
N VAL A 3 18.17 4.45 -5.12
CA VAL A 3 17.35 5.45 -4.43
C VAL A 3 17.85 5.61 -3.00
N GLN A 4 17.93 6.85 -2.51
CA GLN A 4 18.31 7.10 -1.11
C GLN A 4 17.14 6.74 -0.18
N GLU A 5 17.45 6.15 0.97
CA GLU A 5 16.45 5.67 1.94
C GLU A 5 15.40 6.74 2.31
N ARG A 6 15.85 7.98 2.56
CA ARG A 6 14.98 9.13 2.84
C ARG A 6 13.96 9.46 1.73
N PHE A 7 14.19 8.99 0.51
CA PHE A 7 13.30 9.24 -0.64
C PHE A 7 12.45 8.04 -1.03
N LEU A 8 12.52 6.91 -0.31
CA LEU A 8 11.77 5.70 -0.67
C LEU A 8 10.26 5.91 -0.67
N LYS A 9 9.73 6.62 0.34
CA LYS A 9 8.30 6.97 0.41
C LYS A 9 7.86 7.79 -0.81
N GLN A 10 8.67 8.76 -1.22
CA GLN A 10 8.40 9.62 -2.37
C GLN A 10 8.57 8.88 -3.70
N PHE A 11 9.56 7.99 -3.79
CA PHE A 11 9.80 7.13 -4.96
C PHE A 11 8.60 6.22 -5.21
N ASN A 12 8.07 5.58 -4.15
CA ASN A 12 6.84 4.78 -4.19
C ASN A 12 5.64 5.59 -4.65
N SER A 13 5.45 6.77 -4.09
CA SER A 13 4.37 7.66 -4.51
C SER A 13 4.51 8.02 -6.00
N ALA A 14 5.72 8.35 -6.45
CA ALA A 14 5.99 8.75 -7.82
C ALA A 14 5.71 7.62 -8.84
N ILE A 15 6.08 6.39 -8.51
CA ILE A 15 5.88 5.25 -9.42
C ILE A 15 4.41 4.89 -9.58
N GLN A 16 3.64 4.88 -8.49
CA GLN A 16 2.21 4.58 -8.55
C GLN A 16 1.45 5.68 -9.28
N LEU A 17 1.80 6.95 -9.04
CA LEU A 17 1.21 8.07 -9.76
C LEU A 17 1.59 8.04 -11.25
N HIS A 18 2.82 7.64 -11.58
CA HIS A 18 3.24 7.49 -12.97
C HIS A 18 2.42 6.44 -13.72
N TYR A 19 2.28 5.25 -13.16
CA TYR A 19 1.58 4.16 -13.85
C TYR A 19 0.05 4.22 -13.76
N SER A 20 -0.52 4.96 -12.80
CA SER A 20 -1.92 5.39 -12.84
C SER A 20 -2.21 6.48 -13.89
N GLY A 21 -1.23 6.82 -14.75
CA GLY A 21 -1.41 7.70 -15.89
C GLY A 21 -1.25 9.19 -15.59
N ARG A 22 -0.73 9.56 -14.41
CA ARG A 22 -0.55 10.98 -14.07
C ARG A 22 0.63 11.60 -14.83
N THR A 23 0.43 12.83 -15.28
CA THR A 23 1.48 13.59 -15.97
C THR A 23 2.61 13.97 -15.01
N HIS A 24 3.83 14.14 -15.53
CA HIS A 24 4.99 14.59 -14.74
C HIS A 24 4.69 15.83 -13.88
N GLY A 25 3.98 16.82 -14.44
CA GLY A 25 3.59 18.03 -13.72
C GLY A 25 2.62 17.77 -12.57
N ARG A 26 1.65 16.85 -12.74
CA ARG A 26 0.72 16.47 -11.68
C ARG A 26 1.44 15.69 -10.58
N ILE A 27 2.29 14.73 -10.93
CA ILE A 27 3.10 13.97 -9.95
C ILE A 27 3.95 14.91 -9.11
N LEU A 28 4.65 15.87 -9.74
CA LEU A 28 5.48 16.83 -9.02
C LEU A 28 4.67 17.70 -8.06
N ARG A 29 3.49 18.18 -8.51
CA ARG A 29 2.60 18.99 -7.67
C ARG A 29 2.16 18.19 -6.45
N MET A 30 1.67 16.98 -6.69
CA MET A 30 1.31 16.05 -5.62
C MET A 30 2.52 15.90 -4.69
N LEU A 31 3.68 15.40 -5.13
CA LEU A 31 4.86 15.24 -4.25
C LEU A 31 5.17 16.49 -3.39
N LYS A 32 5.00 17.70 -3.91
CA LYS A 32 5.14 18.95 -3.13
C LYS A 32 4.04 19.18 -2.11
N ASP A 33 2.78 18.99 -2.48
CA ASP A 33 1.64 19.16 -1.58
C ASP A 33 1.71 18.18 -0.40
N GLY A 34 2.17 16.96 -0.68
CA GLY A 34 2.26 15.89 0.32
C GLY A 34 3.50 15.96 1.22
N TYR A 35 4.67 16.24 0.65
CA TYR A 35 5.94 16.22 1.39
C TYR A 35 6.50 17.61 1.70
N GLY A 36 5.83 18.68 1.27
CA GLY A 36 6.22 20.06 1.55
C GLY A 36 7.65 20.38 1.11
N THR A 37 8.44 20.93 2.03
CA THR A 37 9.85 21.29 1.80
C THR A 37 10.77 20.08 1.60
N ASP A 38 10.34 18.89 2.03
CA ASP A 38 11.12 17.65 1.88
C ASP A 38 10.88 16.97 0.52
N ALA A 39 9.98 17.52 -0.30
CA ALA A 39 9.66 16.99 -1.62
C ALA A 39 10.88 16.98 -2.54
N VAL A 40 11.01 15.90 -3.31
CA VAL A 40 12.09 15.76 -4.29
C VAL A 40 12.03 16.83 -5.39
N SER A 41 13.20 17.19 -5.89
CA SER A 41 13.31 18.15 -7.00
C SER A 41 12.65 17.62 -8.28
N ALA A 42 12.22 18.54 -9.16
CA ALA A 42 11.73 18.19 -10.50
C ALA A 42 12.73 17.33 -11.29
N ARG A 43 14.04 17.64 -11.15
CA ARG A 43 15.12 16.87 -11.78
C ARG A 43 15.18 15.43 -11.26
N THR A 44 15.04 15.24 -9.95
CA THR A 44 14.99 13.91 -9.33
C THR A 44 13.81 13.11 -9.86
N LEU A 45 12.62 13.72 -9.91
CA LEU A 45 11.42 13.09 -10.45
C LEU A 45 11.59 12.71 -11.94
N SER A 46 12.16 13.59 -12.76
CA SER A 46 12.45 13.30 -14.17
C SER A 46 13.40 12.11 -14.32
N ASN A 47 14.43 11.99 -13.48
CA ASN A 47 15.31 10.82 -13.49
C ASN A 47 14.57 9.53 -13.10
N TRP A 48 13.64 9.61 -12.15
CA TRP A 48 12.81 8.48 -11.76
C TRP A 48 11.88 8.05 -12.89
N ILE A 49 11.17 8.98 -13.54
CA ILE A 49 10.29 8.66 -14.67
C ILE A 49 11.10 8.08 -15.85
N ALA A 50 12.29 8.61 -16.13
CA ALA A 50 13.17 8.02 -17.14
C ALA A 50 13.55 6.57 -16.79
N HIS A 51 13.83 6.30 -15.51
CA HIS A 51 14.07 4.94 -15.04
C HIS A 51 12.82 4.07 -15.20
N PHE A 52 11.64 4.55 -14.84
CA PHE A 52 10.37 3.83 -14.99
C PHE A 52 10.09 3.43 -16.44
N ASN A 53 10.24 4.39 -17.36
CA ASN A 53 10.07 4.16 -18.80
C ASN A 53 11.12 3.19 -19.39
N SER A 54 12.28 3.03 -18.75
CA SER A 54 13.33 2.12 -19.20
C SER A 54 13.09 0.66 -18.79
N MET A 55 12.11 0.40 -17.92
CA MET A 55 11.84 -0.95 -17.43
C MET A 55 11.17 -1.83 -18.49
N GLY A 56 11.47 -3.13 -18.45
CA GLY A 56 10.81 -4.11 -19.32
C GLY A 56 9.33 -4.22 -19.01
N LYS A 57 8.51 -4.50 -20.04
CA LYS A 57 7.05 -4.62 -19.93
C LYS A 57 6.60 -5.60 -18.85
N GLU A 58 7.33 -6.70 -18.68
CA GLU A 58 7.04 -7.72 -17.66
C GLU A 58 7.20 -7.18 -16.22
N ALA A 59 8.18 -6.30 -15.99
CA ALA A 59 8.42 -5.74 -14.65
C ALA A 59 7.29 -4.80 -14.19
N ILE A 60 6.57 -4.21 -15.14
CA ILE A 60 5.57 -3.15 -14.91
C ILE A 60 4.16 -3.56 -15.33
N SER A 61 3.96 -4.81 -15.75
CA SER A 61 2.68 -5.31 -16.27
C SER A 61 1.52 -5.17 -15.28
N ARG A 62 1.83 -5.17 -13.98
CA ARG A 62 0.85 -5.01 -12.90
C ARG A 62 0.63 -3.58 -12.42
N GLU A 63 1.37 -2.61 -12.99
CA GLU A 63 1.24 -1.21 -12.60
C GLU A 63 0.19 -0.46 -13.43
N VAL A 64 -0.31 -1.08 -14.49
CA VAL A 64 -1.38 -0.51 -15.31
C VAL A 64 -2.67 -0.32 -14.49
N PRO A 65 -3.50 0.68 -14.81
CA PRO A 65 -4.81 0.83 -14.21
C PRO A 65 -5.64 -0.44 -14.37
N PHE A 66 -6.27 -0.90 -13.30
CA PHE A 66 -7.14 -2.06 -13.34
C PHE A 66 -8.44 -1.73 -14.09
N GLU A 67 -8.83 -2.66 -14.97
CA GLU A 67 -10.09 -2.60 -15.70
C GLU A 67 -10.89 -3.87 -15.38
N LEU A 68 -12.07 -3.70 -14.76
CA LEU A 68 -12.86 -4.82 -14.24
C LEU A 68 -13.19 -5.88 -15.31
N HIS A 69 -13.46 -5.44 -16.54
CA HIS A 69 -13.80 -6.33 -17.65
C HIS A 69 -12.60 -7.15 -18.19
N LEU A 70 -11.37 -6.84 -17.78
CA LEU A 70 -10.14 -7.54 -18.16
C LEU A 70 -9.59 -8.41 -17.00
N MET A 71 -10.35 -8.61 -15.93
CA MET A 71 -9.82 -9.22 -14.70
C MET A 71 -9.18 -10.60 -14.89
N GLU A 72 -9.75 -11.45 -15.75
CA GLU A 72 -9.20 -12.77 -16.05
C GLU A 72 -7.88 -12.69 -16.83
N GLU A 73 -7.70 -11.66 -17.66
CA GLU A 73 -6.43 -11.41 -18.37
C GLU A 73 -5.30 -11.03 -17.39
N TYR A 74 -5.66 -10.44 -16.26
CA TYR A 74 -4.75 -10.17 -15.15
C TYR A 74 -4.52 -11.39 -14.24
N GLY A 75 -5.18 -12.52 -14.50
CA GLY A 75 -5.07 -13.74 -13.70
C GLY A 75 -5.91 -13.73 -12.42
N LEU A 76 -6.89 -12.82 -12.29
CA LEU A 76 -7.86 -12.83 -11.21
C LEU A 76 -9.02 -13.79 -11.55
N PRO A 77 -9.47 -14.62 -10.60
CA PRO A 77 -10.58 -15.54 -10.83
C PRO A 77 -11.91 -14.78 -10.90
N LEU A 78 -12.85 -15.24 -11.73
CA LEU A 78 -14.15 -14.59 -11.93
C LEU A 78 -14.93 -14.44 -10.62
N GLU A 79 -14.76 -15.36 -9.67
CA GLU A 79 -15.38 -15.33 -8.35
C GLU A 79 -14.94 -14.09 -7.52
N ALA A 80 -13.82 -13.46 -7.86
CA ALA A 80 -13.37 -12.22 -7.22
C ALA A 80 -14.14 -10.97 -7.69
N SER A 81 -14.91 -11.06 -8.79
CA SER A 81 -15.54 -9.92 -9.46
C SER A 81 -16.45 -9.10 -8.53
N GLU A 82 -17.33 -9.77 -7.79
CA GLU A 82 -18.26 -9.13 -6.86
C GLU A 82 -17.54 -8.47 -5.68
N TYR A 83 -16.51 -9.13 -5.14
CA TYR A 83 -15.73 -8.56 -4.05
C TYR A 83 -14.96 -7.31 -4.52
N ILE A 84 -14.33 -7.40 -5.68
CA ILE A 84 -13.54 -6.29 -6.25
C ILE A 84 -14.46 -5.12 -6.61
N SER A 85 -15.61 -5.36 -7.24
CA SER A 85 -16.55 -4.30 -7.62
C SER A 85 -17.09 -3.57 -6.39
N GLU A 86 -17.45 -4.30 -5.33
CA GLU A 86 -17.91 -3.72 -4.07
C GLU A 86 -16.78 -2.94 -3.38
N MET A 87 -15.55 -3.46 -3.36
CA MET A 87 -14.40 -2.76 -2.79
C MET A 87 -14.10 -1.45 -3.53
N LEU A 88 -14.17 -1.44 -4.87
CA LEU A 88 -14.05 -0.24 -5.71
C LEU A 88 -15.15 0.79 -5.37
N PHE A 89 -16.40 0.34 -5.24
CA PHE A 89 -17.52 1.21 -4.86
C PHE A 89 -17.35 1.80 -3.45
N ARG A 90 -16.92 1.00 -2.48
CA ARG A 90 -16.67 1.47 -1.10
C ARG A 90 -15.59 2.53 -1.06
N LEU A 91 -14.51 2.34 -1.81
CA LEU A 91 -13.40 3.28 -1.84
C LEU A 91 -13.73 4.58 -2.58
N SER A 92 -14.58 4.54 -3.60
CA SER A 92 -15.04 5.75 -4.30
C SER A 92 -16.03 6.58 -3.49
N THR A 93 -16.76 5.94 -2.56
CA THR A 93 -17.81 6.59 -1.75
C THR A 93 -17.39 6.94 -0.32
N THR A 94 -16.20 6.52 0.12
CA THR A 94 -15.71 6.80 1.48
C THR A 94 -14.76 8.00 1.47
N PRO A 95 -15.17 9.19 1.97
CA PRO A 95 -14.37 10.42 1.91
C PRO A 95 -13.09 10.40 2.76
N SER A 96 -12.87 9.34 3.54
CA SER A 96 -11.86 9.26 4.60
C SER A 96 -11.09 7.93 4.66
N MET A 97 -11.28 7.03 3.69
CA MET A 97 -10.30 5.96 3.53
C MET A 97 -9.01 6.63 3.03
N PRO A 98 -7.86 6.41 3.69
CA PRO A 98 -6.59 6.97 3.26
C PRO A 98 -6.24 6.31 1.93
N LEU A 99 -6.75 6.87 0.83
CA LEU A 99 -6.40 6.50 -0.53
C LEU A 99 -4.93 6.84 -0.71
N PHE A 100 -4.06 5.86 -0.46
CA PHE A 100 -2.61 6.03 -0.47
C PHE A 100 -2.14 7.08 0.57
N PRO A 101 -0.82 7.29 0.84
CA PRO A 101 -0.43 7.88 2.11
C PRO A 101 -1.18 9.20 2.32
N SER A 102 -1.64 9.44 3.56
CA SER A 102 -2.57 10.48 4.02
C SER A 102 -2.16 11.94 3.71
N ILE A 103 -1.17 12.11 2.86
CA ILE A 103 -0.64 13.31 2.24
C ILE A 103 -1.34 13.66 0.92
N TRP A 104 -2.10 12.73 0.31
CA TRP A 104 -2.86 12.99 -0.90
C TRP A 104 -4.30 13.41 -0.61
N GLY A 105 -4.55 14.72 -0.56
CA GLY A 105 -5.88 15.24 -0.78
C GLY A 105 -6.21 15.16 -2.27
N TYR A 106 -7.14 14.30 -2.67
CA TYR A 106 -7.66 14.31 -4.04
C TYR A 106 -8.47 15.59 -4.24
N GLU A 107 -8.01 16.48 -5.11
CA GLU A 107 -8.83 17.60 -5.57
C GLU A 107 -10.03 17.06 -6.37
N SER A 108 -11.17 17.76 -6.33
CA SER A 108 -12.35 17.41 -7.12
C SER A 108 -11.99 17.24 -8.59
N GLY A 109 -12.17 16.03 -9.13
CA GLY A 109 -11.91 15.69 -10.54
C GLY A 109 -10.72 14.75 -10.78
N ASP A 110 -9.94 14.41 -9.75
CA ASP A 110 -8.94 13.37 -9.86
C ASP A 110 -9.54 11.97 -9.63
N GLU A 111 -9.79 11.24 -10.71
CA GLU A 111 -10.22 9.84 -10.63
C GLU A 111 -9.04 8.98 -10.17
N TRP A 112 -9.19 8.34 -9.01
CA TRP A 112 -8.22 7.35 -8.54
C TRP A 112 -8.56 6.00 -9.16
N ASN A 113 -7.59 5.43 -9.88
CA ASN A 113 -7.68 4.11 -10.49
C ASN A 113 -6.63 3.21 -9.84
N PRO A 114 -7.03 2.17 -9.07
CA PRO A 114 -6.07 1.23 -8.51
C PRO A 114 -5.36 0.46 -9.63
N THR A 115 -4.15 0.04 -9.34
CA THR A 115 -3.35 -0.81 -10.24
C THR A 115 -3.77 -2.27 -10.15
N VAL A 116 -3.42 -3.07 -11.16
CA VAL A 116 -3.63 -4.52 -11.13
C VAL A 116 -2.97 -5.16 -9.89
N ARG A 117 -1.77 -4.71 -9.50
CA ARG A 117 -1.07 -5.19 -8.29
C ARG A 117 -1.89 -4.98 -7.02
N GLU A 118 -2.47 -3.80 -6.87
CA GLU A 118 -3.27 -3.47 -5.69
C GLU A 118 -4.49 -4.38 -5.59
N ILE A 119 -5.18 -4.59 -6.72
CA ILE A 119 -6.36 -5.46 -6.80
C ILE A 119 -6.00 -6.93 -6.51
N GLU A 120 -4.89 -7.42 -7.05
CA GLU A 120 -4.37 -8.76 -6.72
C GLU A 120 -4.18 -8.92 -5.21
N TRP A 121 -3.60 -7.92 -4.54
CA TRP A 121 -3.38 -7.98 -3.10
C TRP A 121 -4.66 -7.84 -2.30
N TRP A 122 -5.65 -7.06 -2.75
CA TRP A 122 -6.96 -7.02 -2.12
C TRP A 122 -7.59 -8.41 -2.09
N TRP A 123 -7.59 -9.09 -3.24
CA TRP A 123 -8.12 -10.44 -3.35
C TRP A 123 -7.36 -11.46 -2.50
N ARG A 124 -6.01 -11.40 -2.50
CA ARG A 124 -5.18 -12.29 -1.67
C ARG A 124 -5.46 -12.09 -0.18
N VAL A 125 -5.48 -10.85 0.31
CA VAL A 125 -5.71 -10.55 1.73
C VAL A 125 -7.12 -10.94 2.15
N HIS A 126 -8.14 -10.65 1.34
CA HIS A 126 -9.50 -11.10 1.59
C HIS A 126 -9.60 -12.62 1.77
N ASN A 127 -8.95 -13.41 0.91
CA ASN A 127 -8.94 -14.87 1.06
C ASN A 127 -8.20 -15.35 2.32
N MET A 128 -7.14 -14.65 2.73
CA MET A 128 -6.38 -15.02 3.92
C MET A 128 -7.08 -14.58 5.22
N ALA A 129 -7.92 -13.55 5.18
CA ALA A 129 -8.67 -12.98 6.30
C ALA A 129 -10.09 -12.57 5.85
N ASP A 130 -10.96 -13.58 5.77
CA ASP A 130 -12.36 -13.46 5.37
C ASP A 130 -13.23 -12.65 6.35
N ASP A 131 -12.74 -12.47 7.58
CA ASP A 131 -13.34 -11.69 8.65
C ASP A 131 -12.90 -10.22 8.68
N PHE A 132 -12.07 -9.78 7.72
CA PHE A 132 -11.69 -8.38 7.60
C PHE A 132 -12.79 -7.52 6.99
N THR A 133 -12.85 -6.28 7.46
CA THR A 133 -13.60 -5.23 6.76
C THR A 133 -12.89 -4.85 5.46
N TYR A 134 -13.60 -4.29 4.49
CA TYR A 134 -12.97 -3.71 3.28
C TYR A 134 -11.84 -2.74 3.60
N ARG A 135 -11.98 -2.00 4.71
CA ARG A 135 -10.94 -1.09 5.18
C ARG A 135 -9.69 -1.85 5.60
N ASP A 136 -9.82 -2.90 6.39
CA ASP A 136 -8.67 -3.68 6.87
C ASP A 136 -7.96 -4.39 5.72
N VAL A 137 -8.72 -4.94 4.76
CA VAL A 137 -8.17 -5.53 3.53
C VAL A 137 -7.37 -4.47 2.76
N TYR A 138 -7.95 -3.30 2.50
CA TYR A 138 -7.28 -2.22 1.78
C TYR A 138 -5.96 -1.82 2.46
N LEU A 139 -5.99 -1.59 3.78
CA LEU A 139 -4.81 -1.14 4.52
C LEU A 139 -3.69 -2.17 4.43
N LEU A 140 -3.99 -3.43 4.73
CA LEU A 140 -2.97 -4.48 4.75
C LEU A 140 -2.45 -4.83 3.35
N ALA A 141 -3.35 -4.93 2.36
CA ALA A 141 -2.99 -5.21 0.98
C ALA A 141 -2.10 -4.12 0.40
N SER A 142 -2.32 -2.86 0.76
CA SER A 142 -1.47 -1.74 0.33
C SER A 142 -0.02 -1.90 0.79
N HIS A 143 0.23 -2.49 1.97
CA HIS A 143 1.61 -2.78 2.42
C HIS A 143 2.29 -3.85 1.60
N TYR A 144 1.59 -4.94 1.33
CA TYR A 144 2.13 -5.99 0.47
C TYR A 144 2.41 -5.47 -0.94
N ALA A 145 1.45 -4.75 -1.54
CA ALA A 145 1.60 -4.16 -2.86
C ALA A 145 2.77 -3.18 -2.93
N MET A 146 2.90 -2.28 -1.95
CA MET A 146 3.99 -1.31 -1.88
C MET A 146 5.36 -1.98 -1.73
N ARG A 147 5.49 -2.99 -0.87
CA ARG A 147 6.76 -3.71 -0.68
C ARG A 147 7.14 -4.49 -1.93
N GLU A 148 6.17 -5.13 -2.56
CA GLU A 148 6.41 -5.87 -3.80
C GLU A 148 6.84 -4.92 -4.93
N LEU A 149 6.24 -3.73 -4.99
CA LEU A 149 6.65 -2.68 -5.91
C LEU A 149 8.11 -2.24 -5.68
N LEU A 150 8.47 -1.96 -4.42
CA LEU A 150 9.84 -1.60 -4.02
C LEU A 150 10.86 -2.68 -4.37
N GLU A 151 10.51 -3.94 -4.16
CA GLU A 151 11.38 -5.05 -4.47
C GLU A 151 11.58 -5.21 -5.98
N LYS A 152 10.48 -5.26 -6.74
CA LYS A 152 10.50 -5.55 -8.17
C LYS A 152 11.04 -4.39 -9.00
N ILE A 153 10.73 -3.16 -8.61
CA ILE A 153 11.07 -1.96 -9.38
C ILE A 153 12.17 -1.14 -8.71
N GLY A 154 12.08 -0.95 -7.40
CA GLY A 154 13.14 -0.27 -6.65
C GLY A 154 14.43 -1.09 -6.57
N GLY A 155 14.37 -2.42 -6.76
CA GLY A 155 15.50 -3.33 -6.58
C GLY A 155 15.99 -3.37 -5.13
N ILE A 156 15.10 -3.06 -4.19
CA ILE A 156 15.41 -2.97 -2.76
C ILE A 156 14.89 -4.24 -2.11
N PRO A 157 15.75 -5.05 -1.46
CA PRO A 157 15.28 -6.16 -0.65
C PRO A 157 14.32 -5.64 0.42
N VAL A 158 13.10 -6.15 0.43
CA VAL A 158 12.08 -5.81 1.42
C VAL A 158 11.84 -6.99 2.33
N ASP A 159 11.63 -6.71 3.61
CA ASP A 159 11.21 -7.72 4.58
C ASP A 159 9.69 -7.83 4.58
N TYR A 160 9.16 -9.05 4.66
CA TYR A 160 7.72 -9.35 4.80
C TYR A 160 7.40 -10.06 6.12
N SER A 161 8.39 -10.27 7.00
CA SER A 161 8.27 -11.11 8.19
C SER A 161 7.15 -10.65 9.12
N ASP A 162 7.00 -9.35 9.32
CA ASP A 162 5.96 -8.70 10.10
C ASP A 162 4.55 -8.90 9.51
N LEU A 163 4.35 -8.64 8.21
CA LEU A 163 3.06 -8.82 7.53
C LEU A 163 2.64 -10.29 7.49
N ASN A 164 3.61 -11.18 7.20
CA ASN A 164 3.38 -12.62 7.17
C ASN A 164 3.06 -13.14 8.57
N ALA A 165 3.76 -12.65 9.61
CA ALA A 165 3.48 -13.00 10.99
C ALA A 165 2.09 -12.51 11.40
N PHE A 166 1.71 -11.29 11.05
CA PHE A 166 0.38 -10.77 11.34
C PHE A 166 -0.73 -11.66 10.75
N MET A 167 -0.58 -12.06 9.48
CA MET A 167 -1.52 -12.97 8.80
C MET A 167 -1.49 -14.41 9.32
N THR A 168 -0.35 -14.84 9.88
CA THR A 168 -0.18 -16.19 10.45
C THR A 168 -0.82 -16.26 11.84
N TYR A 169 -0.49 -15.31 12.71
CA TYR A 169 -0.95 -15.31 14.09
C TYR A 169 -2.43 -14.89 14.19
N LYS A 170 -2.89 -14.00 13.30
CA LYS A 170 -4.25 -13.46 13.29
C LYS A 170 -4.69 -12.88 14.63
N PRO A 171 -3.96 -11.89 15.19
CA PRO A 171 -4.21 -11.37 16.54
C PRO A 171 -5.60 -10.73 16.69
N TRP A 172 -6.28 -10.34 15.61
CA TRP A 172 -7.64 -9.79 15.69
C TRP A 172 -8.71 -10.83 16.06
N ARG A 173 -8.43 -12.13 15.94
CA ARG A 173 -9.44 -13.19 16.12
C ARG A 173 -9.70 -13.59 17.57
N SER A 174 -8.72 -13.43 18.46
CA SER A 174 -8.85 -13.84 19.87
C SER A 174 -7.72 -13.32 20.74
N MET A 175 -7.99 -13.16 22.04
CA MET A 175 -7.00 -12.82 23.07
C MET A 175 -5.75 -13.70 23.07
N ASP A 176 -5.94 -15.01 22.98
CA ASP A 176 -4.86 -16.00 22.98
C ASP A 176 -3.87 -15.75 21.81
N ARG A 177 -4.41 -15.59 20.59
CA ARG A 177 -3.63 -15.20 19.41
C ARG A 177 -2.94 -13.85 19.57
N THR A 178 -3.61 -12.85 20.15
CA THR A 178 -3.01 -11.54 20.46
C THR A 178 -1.79 -11.69 21.36
N GLU A 179 -1.91 -12.47 22.43
CA GLU A 179 -0.83 -12.69 23.37
C GLU A 179 0.34 -13.43 22.72
N HIS A 180 0.07 -14.49 21.95
CA HIS A 180 1.09 -15.21 21.18
C HIS A 180 1.81 -14.31 20.19
N TYR A 181 1.09 -13.43 19.49
CA TYR A 181 1.67 -12.46 18.55
C TYR A 181 2.58 -11.46 19.27
N ARG A 182 2.10 -10.84 20.36
CA ARG A 182 2.88 -9.89 21.17
C ARG A 182 4.11 -10.53 21.79
N ASN A 183 4.00 -11.77 22.27
CA ASN A 183 5.13 -12.51 22.82
C ASN A 183 6.18 -12.82 21.75
N ALA A 184 5.76 -13.13 20.50
CA ALA A 184 6.70 -13.33 19.40
C ALA A 184 7.45 -12.04 19.02
N ILE A 185 6.80 -10.88 19.08
CA ILE A 185 7.44 -9.56 18.92
C ILE A 185 8.46 -9.31 20.04
N LYS A 186 8.07 -9.53 21.30
CA LYS A 186 8.98 -9.36 22.46
C LYS A 186 10.22 -10.26 22.40
N LEU A 187 10.10 -11.42 21.77
CA LEU A 187 11.21 -12.35 21.52
C LEU A 187 11.98 -12.02 20.23
N GLU A 188 11.73 -10.86 19.61
CA GLU A 188 12.40 -10.35 18.42
C GLU A 188 12.37 -11.32 17.22
N LYS A 189 11.33 -12.16 17.11
CA LYS A 189 11.18 -13.09 15.98
C LYS A 189 10.89 -12.37 14.66
N PHE A 190 10.24 -11.21 14.76
CA PHE A 190 9.91 -10.31 13.65
C PHE A 190 9.63 -8.92 14.22
N LYS A 191 9.68 -7.90 13.35
CA LYS A 191 9.37 -6.52 13.74
C LYS A 191 7.87 -6.33 13.92
N GLU A 192 7.48 -5.43 14.81
CA GLU A 192 6.10 -4.97 14.88
C GLU A 192 5.75 -4.16 13.62
N ILE A 193 4.51 -4.29 13.16
CA ILE A 193 3.96 -3.40 12.14
C ILE A 193 3.74 -2.02 12.77
N THR A 194 4.52 -1.01 12.38
CA THR A 194 4.49 0.32 13.03
C THR A 194 3.65 1.36 12.26
N SER A 195 3.26 2.45 12.94
CA SER A 195 2.46 3.54 12.37
C SER A 195 3.24 4.49 11.45
N GLU A 196 4.57 4.37 11.40
CA GLU A 196 5.41 5.08 10.42
C GLU A 196 5.19 4.56 8.99
N ASP A 197 4.60 3.37 8.89
CA ASP A 197 4.01 2.82 7.68
C ASP A 197 2.57 3.34 7.54
N HIS A 198 2.42 4.66 7.32
CA HIS A 198 1.22 5.51 7.45
C HIS A 198 -0.13 4.97 6.92
N SER A 199 -0.14 3.85 6.18
CA SER A 199 -1.31 3.11 5.71
C SER A 199 -1.78 1.95 6.60
N THR A 200 -1.22 1.66 7.79
CA THR A 200 -1.80 0.64 8.72
C THR A 200 -2.67 1.22 9.83
N ARG A 201 -2.73 2.55 9.97
CA ARG A 201 -3.45 3.19 11.08
C ARG A 201 -4.92 2.76 11.11
N GLY A 202 -5.30 1.99 12.13
CA GLY A 202 -6.69 1.63 12.40
C GLY A 202 -7.03 0.14 12.35
N ILE A 203 -6.09 -0.76 12.01
CA ILE A 203 -6.30 -2.20 12.21
C ILE A 203 -6.26 -2.48 13.73
N LYS A 204 -7.21 -3.27 14.23
CA LYS A 204 -7.40 -3.54 15.66
C LYS A 204 -7.24 -5.02 16.01
N ASP A 205 -6.74 -5.30 17.20
CA ASP A 205 -6.60 -6.65 17.72
C ASP A 205 -7.88 -7.08 18.44
N ALA A 206 -7.88 -8.28 19.02
CA ALA A 206 -9.05 -8.81 19.72
C ALA A 206 -9.47 -7.98 20.96
N GLU A 207 -8.59 -7.13 21.51
CA GLU A 207 -8.92 -6.21 22.60
C GLU A 207 -9.48 -4.88 22.08
N GLY A 208 -9.57 -4.70 20.76
CA GLY A 208 -9.88 -3.42 20.15
C GLY A 208 -8.73 -2.41 20.23
N ASN A 209 -7.55 -2.83 20.70
CA ASN A 209 -6.34 -2.03 20.66
C ASN A 209 -5.85 -1.96 19.23
N LEU A 210 -5.22 -0.86 18.84
CA LEU A 210 -4.56 -0.82 17.54
C LEU A 210 -3.49 -1.92 17.50
N THR A 211 -3.54 -2.79 16.49
CA THR A 211 -2.49 -3.81 16.25
C THR A 211 -1.14 -3.18 15.91
N VAL A 212 -1.19 -1.88 15.64
CA VAL A 212 -0.11 -0.96 15.45
C VAL A 212 0.07 -0.21 16.76
N GLY A 213 1.16 -0.46 17.49
CA GLY A 213 1.48 0.28 18.70
C GLY A 213 1.32 1.79 18.50
N ASN A 214 0.51 2.42 19.36
CA ASN A 214 0.20 3.84 19.34
C ASN A 214 1.39 4.68 19.87
N HIS A 215 2.62 4.39 19.42
CA HIS A 215 3.82 5.17 19.73
C HIS A 215 3.96 6.31 18.72
N PHE A 216 3.03 7.28 18.78
CA PHE A 216 3.31 8.61 18.26
C PHE A 216 4.24 9.32 19.24
N GLY A 217 5.54 9.00 19.15
CA GLY A 217 6.57 9.95 19.53
C GLY A 217 6.53 11.11 18.55
N LEU A 218 5.58 12.03 18.73
CA LEU A 218 5.74 13.39 18.20
C LEU A 218 6.93 13.99 18.93
N ILE A 219 8.07 14.04 18.27
CA ILE A 219 9.12 15.01 18.58
C ILE A 219 9.19 15.91 17.35
N TYR A 220 8.73 17.16 17.54
CA TYR A 220 9.06 18.28 16.67
C TYR A 220 10.55 18.58 16.75
#